data_AF-A0A1F8A1N7-F1
#
_entry.id   AF-A0A1F8A1N7-F1
#
_cell.length_a   1.000
_cell.length_b   1.000
_cell.length_c   1.000
_cell.angle_alpha   90.00
_cell.angle_beta   90.00
_cell.angle_gamma   90.00
#
_symmetry.space_group_name_H-M   'P 1'
#
loop_
_entity.id
_entity.type
_entity.pdbx_description
1 polymer ?
#
loop_
_entity_poly.entity_id
_entity_poly.type
_entity_poly.pdbx_seq_one_letter_code
_entity_poly.pdbx_strand_id
1 'polypeptide(L)'
;MIVPSLLPLFLLVALSSLTYATSDYHESLTLQPLPQSSLLASFNFRSNASQESFDERNFRHFPRALGQILQHAHTKELHLRFTTGRWDAESWGSRPWNGVKEGNTGVELWAWIDAADDQEAFAKWISLTQSLSGLFCASLNFIDSTRTTRPVASFALAGDHSASSNLHLLHGTLPGEVVCTENLTPFLKLLPCKGKAGVASLLDGHKLFDASWQSMSVDVRPVCSRPDDCLVQIEQTVDIVLDLERSKRPRDNPIPRPVPNEQLACDTSKPYHSDDTCYPLEKTSEGGWSLSEIFGRTVSGVCPLGDSQSSEETICLRVPDERGVAVSEGTVETRKPDGFTRCYTLQGSNAFDLVMPEQEATTHVPLDEPVLRAERTIVGHGVERGGMRIIFDNPSDTDAVDFMYFETLPWFLRPYVHTLQATVTGRDGVRRQVPTSQLIRETFYRPAIDRERGTQLELALSVPAASSVTLTYDFEKAILRYTEYPPDANRGFNVAPAVIKLGRHENPIYMRTTSLLLPLPTPDFSMPYNVIILTSTVIALAFGSIFNLLVRRFVSAEEAAALTSQTLKGRLAGKIVAIRDRIKGKSAKVE
;
A
#
# COMPACT_ATOMS: atom_id res chain seq x y z
N MET A 1 -25.37 -29.26 67.57
CA MET A 1 -25.83 -28.13 66.74
C MET A 1 -24.80 -27.03 66.81
N ILE A 2 -24.59 -26.34 65.68
CA ILE A 2 -23.71 -25.20 65.42
C ILE A 2 -22.27 -25.57 64.99
N VAL A 3 -22.15 -25.68 63.67
CA VAL A 3 -20.93 -25.51 62.86
C VAL A 3 -20.72 -24.01 62.62
N PRO A 4 -19.48 -23.51 62.61
CA PRO A 4 -19.08 -22.46 61.65
C PRO A 4 -17.81 -22.91 60.90
N SER A 5 -17.90 -23.21 59.60
CA SER A 5 -17.69 -22.29 58.46
C SER A 5 -16.25 -21.74 58.34
N LEU A 6 -15.32 -22.61 57.96
CA LEU A 6 -13.96 -22.28 57.50
C LEU A 6 -13.90 -21.87 56.01
N LEU A 7 -15.03 -21.54 55.40
CA LEU A 7 -15.13 -21.27 53.97
C LEU A 7 -14.66 -19.88 53.46
N PRO A 8 -14.46 -18.80 54.24
CA PRO A 8 -14.14 -17.51 53.64
C PRO A 8 -12.64 -17.28 53.41
N LEU A 9 -11.74 -18.11 53.96
CA LEU A 9 -10.29 -17.88 53.85
C LEU A 9 -9.66 -18.48 52.58
N PHE A 10 -10.27 -19.52 52.00
CA PHE A 10 -9.79 -20.12 50.75
C PHE A 10 -10.22 -19.33 49.50
N LEU A 11 -11.25 -18.48 49.59
CA LEU A 11 -11.68 -17.65 48.46
C LEU A 11 -10.83 -16.38 48.27
N LEU A 12 -10.13 -15.90 49.32
CA LEU A 12 -9.31 -14.69 49.24
C LEU A 12 -7.89 -14.93 48.69
N VAL A 13 -7.39 -16.17 48.72
CA VAL A 13 -6.10 -16.53 48.11
C VAL A 13 -6.27 -16.92 46.63
N ALA A 14 -7.41 -17.49 46.25
CA ALA A 14 -7.72 -17.86 44.86
C ALA A 14 -8.00 -16.67 43.91
N LEU A 15 -8.12 -15.44 44.45
CA LEU A 15 -8.32 -14.20 43.67
C LEU A 15 -7.01 -13.42 43.44
N SER A 16 -5.86 -13.95 43.86
CA SER A 16 -4.55 -13.29 43.73
C SER A 16 -3.60 -13.93 42.71
N SER A 17 -4.04 -14.97 42.00
CA SER A 17 -3.36 -15.49 40.81
C SER A 17 -4.11 -15.08 39.54
N LEU A 18 -4.34 -13.77 39.38
CA LEU A 18 -4.46 -13.21 38.04
C LEU A 18 -3.04 -13.18 37.49
N THR A 19 -2.68 -14.23 36.75
CA THR A 19 -1.54 -14.20 35.85
C THR A 19 -1.70 -12.98 34.95
N TYR A 20 -0.94 -11.93 35.23
CA TYR A 20 -0.71 -10.85 34.28
C TYR A 20 0.04 -11.48 33.10
N ALA A 21 -0.71 -12.00 32.12
CA ALA A 21 -0.18 -12.14 30.77
C ALA A 21 0.07 -10.72 30.28
N THR A 22 1.34 -10.35 30.11
CA THR A 22 1.76 -9.02 29.68
C THR A 22 1.27 -8.85 28.24
N SER A 23 0.18 -8.10 28.10
CA SER A 23 -0.37 -7.71 26.81
C SER A 23 0.01 -6.26 26.66
N ASP A 24 1.14 -6.05 25.99
CA ASP A 24 1.79 -4.76 25.90
C ASP A 24 1.47 -4.16 24.53
N TYR A 25 1.03 -2.89 24.54
CA TYR A 25 0.89 -2.06 23.35
C TYR A 25 2.00 -1.02 23.35
N HIS A 26 2.74 -0.97 22.25
CA HIS A 26 3.81 -0.01 22.02
C HIS A 26 3.56 0.74 20.70
N GLU A 27 3.88 2.02 20.70
CA GLU A 27 3.83 2.87 19.52
C GLU A 27 5.07 3.75 19.46
N SER A 28 5.67 3.86 18.27
CA SER A 28 6.80 4.74 18.04
C SER A 28 6.72 5.41 16.67
N LEU A 29 7.34 6.59 16.57
CA LEU A 29 7.47 7.38 15.36
C LEU A 29 8.93 7.78 15.18
N THR A 30 9.54 7.38 14.07
CA THR A 30 10.87 7.85 13.66
C THR A 30 10.75 8.84 12.52
N LEU A 31 11.37 10.01 12.68
CA LEU A 31 11.41 11.08 11.70
C LEU A 31 12.85 11.25 11.22
N GLN A 32 13.06 11.30 9.91
CA GLN A 32 14.37 11.55 9.32
C GLN A 32 14.23 12.51 8.14
N PRO A 33 14.77 13.75 8.25
CA PRO A 33 14.93 14.62 7.10
C PRO A 33 15.79 13.94 6.04
N LEU A 34 15.30 13.98 4.80
CA LEU A 34 15.97 13.44 3.61
C LEU A 34 16.36 14.60 2.69
N PRO A 35 17.30 14.39 1.75
CA PRO A 35 17.63 15.39 0.74
C PRO A 35 16.41 15.87 -0.07
N GLN A 36 16.54 17.03 -0.70
CA GLN A 36 15.50 17.62 -1.57
C GLN A 36 14.18 17.93 -0.83
N SER A 37 14.25 18.48 0.39
CA SER A 37 13.08 18.88 1.19
C SER A 37 12.08 17.75 1.42
N SER A 38 12.59 16.52 1.58
CA SER A 38 11.78 15.33 1.87
C SER A 38 11.91 14.95 3.34
N LEU A 39 10.90 14.29 3.89
CA LEU A 39 10.89 13.79 5.27
C LEU A 39 10.38 12.35 5.29
N LEU A 40 11.19 11.43 5.79
CA LEU A 40 10.74 10.09 6.13
C LEU A 40 10.05 10.14 7.50
N ALA A 41 8.82 9.66 7.56
CA ALA A 41 8.12 9.36 8.81
C ALA A 41 7.78 7.86 8.84
N SER A 42 8.34 7.16 9.83
CA SER A 42 8.19 5.72 10.04
C SER A 42 7.44 5.48 11.34
N PHE A 43 6.20 5.01 11.24
CA PHE A 43 5.34 4.66 12.36
C PHE A 43 5.42 3.16 12.61
N ASN A 44 5.59 2.76 13.86
CA ASN A 44 5.57 1.37 14.28
C ASN A 44 4.58 1.19 15.44
N PHE A 45 3.70 0.20 15.30
CA PHE A 45 2.73 -0.17 16.32
C PHE A 45 2.86 -1.66 16.60
N ARG A 46 3.05 -2.04 17.86
CA ARG A 46 3.23 -3.42 18.27
C ARG A 46 2.24 -3.75 19.38
N SER A 47 1.53 -4.87 19.23
CA SER A 47 0.66 -5.41 20.28
C SER A 47 0.93 -6.90 20.46
N ASN A 48 0.95 -7.37 21.70
CA ASN A 48 1.09 -8.80 22.01
C ASN A 48 -0.18 -9.37 22.67
N ALA A 49 -0.48 -10.63 22.40
CA ALA A 49 -1.47 -11.44 23.10
C ALA A 49 -0.88 -12.81 23.42
N SER A 50 -1.24 -13.42 24.55
CA SER A 50 -0.79 -14.79 24.83
C SER A 50 -1.46 -15.79 23.88
N GLN A 51 -0.77 -16.89 23.58
CA GLN A 51 -1.30 -17.96 22.72
C GLN A 51 -2.62 -18.52 23.28
N GLU A 52 -2.70 -18.76 24.59
CA GLU A 52 -3.92 -19.21 25.27
C GLU A 52 -5.08 -18.22 25.07
N SER A 53 -4.86 -16.93 25.32
CA SER A 53 -5.89 -15.90 25.11
C SER A 53 -6.31 -15.80 23.64
N PHE A 54 -5.35 -15.94 22.71
CA PHE A 54 -5.66 -15.96 21.29
C PHE A 54 -6.58 -17.14 20.94
N ASP A 55 -6.23 -18.36 21.38
CA ASP A 55 -6.97 -19.59 21.11
C ASP A 55 -8.37 -19.59 21.74
N GLU A 56 -8.51 -19.05 22.96
CA GLU A 56 -9.79 -18.85 23.64
C GLU A 56 -10.61 -17.67 23.08
N ARG A 57 -10.08 -16.91 22.12
CA ARG A 57 -10.70 -15.70 21.53
C ARG A 57 -10.87 -14.55 22.51
N ASN A 58 -10.03 -14.51 23.53
CA ASN A 58 -9.92 -13.46 24.53
C ASN A 58 -8.96 -12.36 24.03
N PHE A 59 -9.48 -11.51 23.14
CA PHE A 59 -8.70 -10.43 22.52
C PHE A 59 -8.69 -9.16 23.39
N ARG A 60 -7.51 -8.80 23.94
CA ARG A 60 -7.31 -7.54 24.68
C ARG A 60 -6.84 -6.40 23.77
N HIS A 61 -5.57 -6.39 23.38
CA HIS A 61 -4.99 -5.41 22.46
C HIS A 61 -4.90 -5.92 21.01
N PHE A 62 -4.95 -7.24 20.81
CA PHE A 62 -5.02 -7.83 19.48
C PHE A 62 -6.40 -7.59 18.85
N PRO A 63 -6.49 -7.18 17.57
CA PRO A 63 -7.78 -6.89 16.94
C PRO A 63 -8.59 -8.17 16.67
N ARG A 64 -9.76 -8.28 17.31
CA ARG A 64 -10.69 -9.43 17.15
C ARG A 64 -10.99 -9.75 15.69
N ALA A 65 -11.23 -8.74 14.85
CA ALA A 65 -11.59 -8.94 13.46
C ALA A 65 -10.52 -9.72 12.68
N LEU A 66 -9.23 -9.40 12.90
CA LEU A 66 -8.13 -10.12 12.28
C LEU A 66 -7.91 -11.48 12.93
N GLY A 67 -8.01 -11.57 14.26
CA GLY A 67 -7.77 -12.82 15.00
C GLY A 67 -8.74 -13.93 14.59
N GLN A 68 -10.02 -13.58 14.41
CA GLN A 68 -11.04 -14.52 13.94
C GLN A 68 -10.77 -15.03 12.52
N ILE A 69 -10.26 -14.17 11.62
CA ILE A 69 -9.89 -14.55 10.25
C ILE A 69 -8.71 -15.53 10.27
N LEU A 70 -7.67 -15.21 11.04
CA LEU A 70 -6.47 -16.05 11.15
C LEU A 70 -6.78 -17.43 11.72
N GLN A 71 -7.61 -17.50 12.76
CA GLN A 71 -8.07 -18.77 13.32
C GLN A 71 -8.91 -19.58 12.32
N HIS A 72 -9.84 -18.92 11.61
CA HIS A 72 -10.68 -19.59 10.63
C HIS A 72 -9.88 -20.17 9.46
N ALA A 73 -8.87 -19.43 9.00
CA ALA A 73 -7.98 -19.86 7.92
C ALA A 73 -6.78 -20.70 8.39
N HIS A 74 -6.67 -21.03 9.68
CA HIS A 74 -5.51 -21.73 10.28
C HIS A 74 -4.16 -21.11 9.89
N THR A 75 -4.12 -19.77 9.86
CA THR A 75 -2.93 -19.00 9.48
C THR A 75 -2.07 -18.75 10.72
N LYS A 76 -0.83 -19.28 10.71
CA LYS A 76 0.12 -19.15 11.81
C LYS A 76 1.00 -17.91 11.68
N GLU A 77 1.32 -17.52 10.46
CA GLU A 77 1.91 -16.21 10.16
C GLU A 77 1.20 -15.54 9.01
N LEU A 78 1.07 -14.21 9.10
CA LEU A 78 0.48 -13.37 8.07
C LEU A 78 1.36 -12.16 7.84
N HIS A 79 1.60 -11.83 6.58
CA HIS A 79 2.31 -10.63 6.17
C HIS A 79 1.58 -9.99 5.01
N LEU A 80 1.03 -8.81 5.24
CA LEU A 80 0.29 -8.03 4.26
C LEU A 80 0.96 -6.69 4.06
N ARG A 81 1.10 -6.26 2.80
CA ARG A 81 1.75 -5.02 2.40
C ARG A 81 0.89 -4.26 1.40
N PHE A 82 0.80 -2.96 1.61
CA PHE A 82 0.22 -2.00 0.66
C PHE A 82 1.27 -0.93 0.37
N THR A 83 1.76 -0.85 -0.87
CA THR A 83 2.86 0.08 -1.19
C THR A 83 2.54 0.85 -2.47
N THR A 84 2.83 2.15 -2.46
CA THR A 84 2.72 3.01 -3.65
C THR A 84 3.91 3.95 -3.76
N GLY A 85 4.28 4.27 -5.00
CA GLY A 85 5.47 5.06 -5.30
C GLY A 85 6.72 4.20 -5.49
N ARG A 86 7.87 4.85 -5.64
CA ARG A 86 9.19 4.23 -5.81
C ARG A 86 10.14 4.79 -4.76
N TRP A 87 10.83 3.90 -4.05
CA TRP A 87 11.95 4.30 -3.20
C TRP A 87 13.13 4.76 -4.06
N ASP A 88 13.58 6.00 -3.86
CA ASP A 88 14.78 6.53 -4.50
C ASP A 88 16.02 6.19 -3.65
N ALA A 89 16.59 5.01 -3.90
CA ALA A 89 17.77 4.54 -3.16
C ALA A 89 19.03 5.38 -3.43
N GLU A 90 19.08 6.19 -4.49
CA GLU A 90 20.22 7.05 -4.79
C GLU A 90 20.21 8.30 -3.91
N SER A 91 19.04 8.93 -3.74
CA SER A 91 18.89 10.14 -2.94
C SER A 91 18.56 9.89 -1.47
N TRP A 92 17.88 8.79 -1.14
CA TRP A 92 17.41 8.50 0.23
C TRP A 92 18.22 7.42 0.95
N GLY A 93 19.14 6.76 0.26
CA GLY A 93 19.98 5.70 0.83
C GLY A 93 19.23 4.39 1.09
N SER A 94 19.62 3.70 2.17
CA SER A 94 19.03 2.42 2.58
C SER A 94 17.54 2.53 2.89
N ARG A 95 16.83 1.42 2.68
CA ARG A 95 15.37 1.36 2.89
C ARG A 95 15.04 1.21 4.37
N PRO A 96 13.91 1.78 4.85
CA PRO A 96 13.43 1.52 6.20
C PRO A 96 13.29 0.02 6.46
N TRP A 97 13.63 -0.41 7.68
CA TRP A 97 13.51 -1.81 8.11
C TRP A 97 14.21 -2.82 7.19
N ASN A 98 15.29 -2.41 6.50
CA ASN A 98 15.97 -3.23 5.47
C ASN A 98 15.01 -3.76 4.39
N GLY A 99 13.90 -3.06 4.13
CA GLY A 99 12.89 -3.43 3.16
C GLY A 99 11.97 -4.60 3.56
N VAL A 100 12.06 -5.11 4.79
CA VAL A 100 11.22 -6.22 5.28
C VAL A 100 9.74 -5.80 5.43
N LYS A 101 9.53 -4.53 5.81
CA LYS A 101 8.20 -3.97 6.06
C LYS A 101 7.54 -3.35 4.84
N GLU A 102 8.27 -3.14 3.75
CA GLU A 102 7.68 -2.74 2.47
C GLU A 102 7.25 -3.95 1.64
N GLY A 103 6.35 -3.71 0.67
CA GLY A 103 5.91 -4.71 -0.30
C GLY A 103 6.06 -4.24 -1.74
N ASN A 104 5.57 -5.07 -2.66
CA ASN A 104 5.43 -4.72 -4.07
C ASN A 104 4.49 -3.52 -4.22
N THR A 105 4.67 -2.74 -5.28
CA THR A 105 3.68 -1.74 -5.68
C THR A 105 2.30 -2.39 -5.79
N GLY A 106 1.27 -1.75 -5.24
CA GLY A 106 -0.04 -2.33 -5.05
C GLY A 106 -0.08 -3.16 -3.77
N VAL A 107 -0.46 -4.43 -3.90
CA VAL A 107 -0.60 -5.33 -2.74
C VAL A 107 0.26 -6.58 -2.87
N GLU A 108 0.89 -6.96 -1.76
CA GLU A 108 1.64 -8.19 -1.60
C GLU A 108 1.21 -8.87 -0.29
N LEU A 109 0.98 -10.18 -0.37
CA LEU A 109 0.49 -10.98 0.74
C LEU A 109 1.25 -12.30 0.74
N TRP A 110 1.78 -12.70 1.88
CA TRP A 110 2.22 -14.06 2.11
C TRP A 110 1.80 -14.53 3.50
N ALA A 111 1.57 -15.84 3.61
CA ALA A 111 1.13 -16.46 4.83
C ALA A 111 1.67 -17.88 4.95
N TRP A 112 1.85 -18.31 6.20
CA TRP A 112 2.19 -19.67 6.56
C TRP A 112 0.95 -20.33 7.16
N ILE A 113 0.40 -21.30 6.43
CA ILE A 113 -0.87 -21.96 6.76
C ILE A 113 -0.61 -23.38 7.24
N ASP A 114 -1.21 -23.71 8.38
CA ASP A 114 -1.15 -25.06 8.95
C ASP A 114 -2.25 -25.95 8.34
N ALA A 115 -1.83 -27.01 7.65
CA ALA A 115 -2.73 -27.91 6.92
C ALA A 115 -2.12 -29.31 6.78
N ALA A 116 -2.93 -30.33 6.49
CA ALA A 116 -2.40 -31.68 6.27
C ALA A 116 -1.69 -31.82 4.91
N ASP A 117 -2.17 -31.10 3.90
CA ASP A 117 -1.63 -31.14 2.55
C ASP A 117 -1.75 -29.79 1.80
N ASP A 118 -1.13 -29.77 0.61
CA ASP A 118 -1.09 -28.59 -0.26
C ASP A 118 -2.47 -28.14 -0.75
N GLN A 119 -3.44 -29.04 -0.91
CA GLN A 119 -4.78 -28.70 -1.41
C GLN A 119 -5.60 -28.04 -0.32
N GLU A 120 -5.57 -28.59 0.88
CA GLU A 120 -6.21 -28.01 2.07
C GLU A 120 -5.59 -26.64 2.40
N ALA A 121 -4.26 -26.52 2.34
CA ALA A 121 -3.58 -25.24 2.51
C ALA A 121 -4.05 -24.19 1.51
N PHE A 122 -4.24 -24.58 0.23
CA PHE A 122 -4.74 -23.67 -0.79
C PHE A 122 -6.20 -23.27 -0.56
N ALA A 123 -7.06 -24.19 -0.10
CA ALA A 123 -8.45 -23.86 0.23
C ALA A 123 -8.53 -22.85 1.40
N LYS A 124 -7.72 -23.06 2.44
CA LYS A 124 -7.55 -22.13 3.57
C LYS A 124 -7.00 -20.77 3.13
N TRP A 125 -6.04 -20.76 2.21
CA TRP A 125 -5.51 -19.54 1.59
C TRP A 125 -6.58 -18.73 0.86
N ILE A 126 -7.47 -19.38 0.09
CA ILE A 126 -8.57 -18.68 -0.59
C ILE A 126 -9.56 -18.10 0.43
N SER A 127 -9.85 -18.81 1.52
CA SER A 127 -10.67 -18.27 2.62
C SER A 127 -10.03 -17.03 3.27
N LEU A 128 -8.70 -17.07 3.47
CA LEU A 128 -7.92 -15.95 3.99
C LEU A 128 -7.99 -14.73 3.06
N THR A 129 -7.69 -14.90 1.76
CA THR A 129 -7.66 -13.77 0.80
C THR A 129 -9.05 -13.14 0.63
N GLN A 130 -10.11 -13.94 0.62
CA GLN A 130 -11.49 -13.45 0.59
C GLN A 130 -11.88 -12.67 1.85
N SER A 131 -11.49 -13.16 3.03
CA SER A 131 -11.80 -12.50 4.30
C SER A 131 -11.01 -11.19 4.47
N LEU A 132 -9.72 -11.19 4.11
CA LEU A 132 -8.87 -9.99 4.14
C LEU A 132 -9.32 -8.94 3.11
N SER A 133 -9.82 -9.37 1.95
CA SER A 133 -10.41 -8.48 0.94
C SER A 133 -11.52 -7.62 1.54
N GLY A 134 -12.44 -8.26 2.28
CA GLY A 134 -13.52 -7.55 2.97
C GLY A 134 -13.03 -6.66 4.12
N LEU A 135 -12.02 -7.09 4.87
CA LEU A 135 -11.49 -6.32 6.01
C LEU A 135 -10.77 -5.04 5.57
N PHE A 136 -9.92 -5.13 4.55
CA PHE A 136 -9.09 -4.00 4.08
C PHE A 136 -9.70 -3.22 2.92
N CYS A 137 -10.91 -3.57 2.45
CA CYS A 137 -11.53 -2.99 1.26
C CYS A 137 -10.61 -3.03 0.03
N ALA A 138 -9.90 -4.14 -0.13
CA ALA A 138 -8.92 -4.35 -1.19
C ALA A 138 -9.32 -5.53 -2.06
N SER A 139 -8.90 -5.55 -3.31
CA SER A 139 -9.28 -6.59 -4.29
C SER A 139 -8.51 -7.91 -4.13
N LEU A 140 -8.13 -8.25 -2.89
CA LEU A 140 -7.37 -9.46 -2.51
C LEU A 140 -8.06 -10.76 -2.94
N ASN A 141 -9.37 -10.75 -3.14
CA ASN A 141 -10.15 -11.87 -3.67
C ASN A 141 -9.76 -12.26 -5.10
N PHE A 142 -9.06 -11.39 -5.86
CA PHE A 142 -8.50 -11.75 -7.17
C PHE A 142 -7.11 -12.43 -7.08
N ILE A 143 -6.60 -12.72 -5.88
CA ILE A 143 -5.46 -13.62 -5.69
C ILE A 143 -5.99 -15.06 -5.82
N ASP A 144 -6.11 -15.50 -7.07
CA ASP A 144 -6.53 -16.85 -7.44
C ASP A 144 -5.31 -17.78 -7.63
N SER A 145 -5.53 -18.97 -8.18
CA SER A 145 -4.44 -19.92 -8.48
C SER A 145 -3.44 -19.38 -9.49
N THR A 146 -3.84 -18.47 -10.38
CA THR A 146 -2.96 -17.89 -11.40
C THR A 146 -1.98 -16.88 -10.82
N ARG A 147 -2.35 -16.24 -9.71
CA ARG A 147 -1.53 -15.25 -8.98
C ARG A 147 -0.94 -15.76 -7.67
N THR A 148 -1.30 -16.97 -7.26
CA THR A 148 -0.74 -17.62 -6.08
C THR A 148 0.54 -18.37 -6.44
N THR A 149 1.56 -18.18 -5.64
CA THR A 149 2.88 -18.78 -5.78
C THR A 149 3.32 -19.43 -4.48
N ARG A 150 4.32 -20.32 -4.57
CA ARG A 150 4.88 -21.03 -3.42
C ARG A 150 6.41 -20.93 -3.49
N PRO A 151 6.98 -19.79 -3.06
CA PRO A 151 8.41 -19.59 -3.03
C PRO A 151 9.10 -20.65 -2.17
N VAL A 152 10.32 -21.02 -2.52
CA VAL A 152 11.10 -22.06 -1.85
C VAL A 152 12.09 -21.47 -0.85
N ALA A 153 12.81 -20.40 -1.23
CA ALA A 153 13.90 -19.85 -0.40
C ALA A 153 13.80 -18.33 -0.19
N SER A 154 13.04 -17.64 -1.04
CA SER A 154 12.95 -16.18 -1.04
C SER A 154 12.19 -15.60 0.14
N PHE A 155 11.37 -16.41 0.83
CA PHE A 155 10.70 -16.04 2.08
C PHE A 155 11.02 -17.09 3.14
N ALA A 156 11.16 -16.65 4.38
CA ALA A 156 11.42 -17.52 5.53
C ALA A 156 10.40 -17.24 6.64
N LEU A 157 10.23 -18.21 7.53
CA LEU A 157 9.47 -18.02 8.77
C LEU A 157 10.12 -16.90 9.59
N ALA A 158 9.29 -15.96 10.06
CA ALA A 158 9.76 -14.78 10.79
C ALA A 158 9.58 -14.87 12.32
N GLY A 159 8.73 -15.79 12.76
CA GLY A 159 8.42 -16.08 14.16
C GLY A 159 8.83 -17.49 14.59
N ASP A 160 8.57 -17.78 15.86
CA ASP A 160 8.94 -19.04 16.49
C ASP A 160 7.82 -20.07 16.30
N HIS A 161 8.06 -21.08 15.47
CA HIS A 161 7.06 -22.12 15.18
C HIS A 161 7.40 -23.45 15.84
N SER A 162 6.36 -24.16 16.26
CA SER A 162 6.47 -25.55 16.68
C SER A 162 6.93 -26.44 15.51
N ALA A 163 7.90 -27.31 15.77
CA ALA A 163 8.33 -28.33 14.82
C ALA A 163 7.23 -29.35 14.43
N SER A 164 6.12 -29.41 15.18
CA SER A 164 4.98 -30.29 14.87
C SER A 164 4.00 -29.71 13.85
N SER A 165 4.13 -28.44 13.49
CA SER A 165 3.22 -27.76 12.55
C SER A 165 3.57 -28.10 11.10
N ASN A 166 2.55 -28.38 10.28
CA ASN A 166 2.75 -28.66 8.86
C ASN A 166 2.42 -27.38 8.08
N LEU A 167 3.44 -26.51 8.00
CA LEU A 167 3.28 -25.16 7.48
C LEU A 167 3.53 -25.13 5.96
N HIS A 168 2.56 -24.58 5.24
CA HIS A 168 2.65 -24.34 3.81
C HIS A 168 2.72 -22.84 3.54
N LEU A 169 3.78 -22.40 2.85
CA LEU A 169 3.93 -21.02 2.40
C LEU A 169 3.12 -20.77 1.13
N LEU A 170 2.26 -19.74 1.18
CA LEU A 170 1.60 -19.20 -0.01
C LEU A 170 1.87 -17.69 -0.10
N HIS A 171 2.17 -17.25 -1.32
CA HIS A 171 2.45 -15.85 -1.63
C HIS A 171 1.62 -15.41 -2.84
N GLY A 172 1.05 -14.22 -2.78
CA GLY A 172 0.28 -13.61 -3.86
C GLY A 172 0.52 -12.11 -3.95
N THR A 173 0.38 -11.57 -5.17
CA THR A 173 0.61 -10.15 -5.43
C THR A 173 -0.38 -9.61 -6.45
N LEU A 174 -0.81 -8.36 -6.24
CA LEU A 174 -1.70 -7.60 -7.10
C LEU A 174 -1.04 -6.25 -7.43
N PRO A 175 -0.16 -6.21 -8.44
CA PRO A 175 0.59 -5.01 -8.79
C PRO A 175 -0.28 -3.87 -9.36
N GLY A 176 -1.50 -4.18 -9.78
CA GLY A 176 -2.47 -3.21 -10.27
C GLY A 176 -3.47 -2.72 -9.23
N GLU A 177 -3.40 -3.21 -7.99
CA GLU A 177 -4.28 -2.74 -6.92
C GLU A 177 -3.91 -1.30 -6.55
N VAL A 178 -4.90 -0.42 -6.54
CA VAL A 178 -4.71 0.97 -6.12
C VAL A 178 -4.85 1.03 -4.61
N VAL A 179 -3.84 1.54 -3.92
CA VAL A 179 -3.94 1.76 -2.46
C VAL A 179 -4.61 3.11 -2.24
N CYS A 180 -5.72 3.10 -1.50
CA CYS A 180 -6.62 4.23 -1.30
C CYS A 180 -6.85 4.53 0.19
N THR A 181 -7.47 5.69 0.47
CA THR A 181 -7.84 6.12 1.83
C THR A 181 -8.71 5.11 2.59
N GLU A 182 -9.45 4.30 1.85
CA GLU A 182 -10.32 3.23 2.30
C GLU A 182 -9.55 2.05 2.89
N ASN A 183 -8.25 1.88 2.57
CA ASN A 183 -7.38 0.88 3.20
C ASN A 183 -6.83 1.37 4.55
N LEU A 184 -6.61 2.68 4.71
CA LEU A 184 -6.10 3.26 5.96
C LEU A 184 -7.13 3.21 7.09
N THR A 185 -8.42 3.39 6.77
CA THR A 185 -9.50 3.34 7.76
C THR A 185 -9.57 2.01 8.52
N PRO A 186 -9.62 0.82 7.88
CA PRO A 186 -9.57 -0.46 8.57
C PRO A 186 -8.22 -0.69 9.25
N PHE A 187 -7.10 -0.26 8.67
CA PHE A 187 -5.78 -0.33 9.31
C PHE A 187 -5.78 0.36 10.69
N LEU A 188 -6.25 1.62 10.75
CA LEU A 188 -6.37 2.36 12.00
C LEU A 188 -7.38 1.71 12.96
N LYS A 189 -8.43 1.06 12.46
CA LYS A 189 -9.40 0.35 13.33
C LYS A 189 -8.79 -0.86 14.04
N LEU A 190 -7.69 -1.42 13.55
CA LEU A 190 -6.97 -2.53 14.20
C LEU A 190 -6.15 -2.06 15.41
N LEU A 191 -5.75 -0.78 15.46
CA LEU A 191 -4.98 -0.22 16.56
C LEU A 191 -5.86 0.00 17.81
N PRO A 192 -5.35 -0.25 19.04
CA PRO A 192 -6.09 -0.06 20.28
C PRO A 192 -6.65 1.37 20.45
N CYS A 193 -5.81 2.39 20.22
CA CYS A 193 -6.18 3.81 20.30
C CYS A 193 -6.70 4.39 18.98
N LYS A 194 -6.81 3.55 17.94
CA LYS A 194 -7.18 3.94 16.58
C LYS A 194 -6.31 5.11 16.10
N GLY A 195 -6.90 6.08 15.39
CA GLY A 195 -6.24 7.35 15.06
C GLY A 195 -6.69 8.51 15.96
N LYS A 196 -6.95 8.27 17.26
CA LYS A 196 -7.50 9.29 18.18
C LYS A 196 -6.52 9.80 19.22
N ALA A 197 -5.60 8.96 19.69
CA ALA A 197 -4.54 9.30 20.63
C ALA A 197 -3.22 8.70 20.15
N GLY A 198 -2.11 9.15 20.71
CA GLY A 198 -0.80 8.63 20.34
C GLY A 198 -0.31 9.09 18.98
N VAL A 199 0.83 8.55 18.52
CA VAL A 199 1.41 8.91 17.21
C VAL A 199 0.50 8.54 16.04
N ALA A 200 -0.39 7.55 16.21
CA ALA A 200 -1.42 7.20 15.24
C ALA A 200 -2.40 8.35 14.95
N SER A 201 -2.51 9.32 15.86
CA SER A 201 -3.32 10.52 15.65
C SER A 201 -2.82 11.41 14.51
N LEU A 202 -1.57 11.27 14.04
CA LEU A 202 -1.04 12.02 12.90
C LEU A 202 -1.50 11.47 11.55
N LEU A 203 -1.82 10.18 11.46
CA LEU A 203 -2.10 9.46 10.20
C LEU A 203 -3.40 9.95 9.53
N ASP A 204 -3.26 10.80 8.50
CA ASP A 204 -4.36 11.35 7.69
C ASP A 204 -4.35 10.73 6.30
N GLY A 205 -5.51 10.34 5.78
CA GLY A 205 -5.60 9.78 4.43
C GLY A 205 -5.05 10.74 3.36
N HIS A 206 -5.39 12.02 3.41
CA HIS A 206 -4.95 12.94 2.36
C HIS A 206 -3.43 13.18 2.41
N LYS A 207 -2.83 13.24 3.60
CA LYS A 207 -1.38 13.42 3.75
C LYS A 207 -0.60 12.17 3.37
N LEU A 208 -1.10 11.00 3.77
CA LEU A 208 -0.48 9.71 3.49
C LEU A 208 -0.48 9.43 1.97
N PHE A 209 -1.65 9.53 1.33
CA PHE A 209 -1.79 9.22 -0.10
C PHE A 209 -1.30 10.33 -1.06
N ASP A 210 -0.94 11.51 -0.53
CA ASP A 210 -0.20 12.56 -1.26
C ASP A 210 1.31 12.48 -1.02
N ALA A 211 1.82 11.44 -0.33
CA ALA A 211 3.25 11.21 -0.14
C ALA A 211 3.94 10.77 -1.46
N SER A 212 5.24 11.05 -1.59
CA SER A 212 6.02 10.65 -2.76
C SER A 212 6.27 9.13 -2.81
N TRP A 213 6.35 8.51 -1.63
CA TRP A 213 6.36 7.07 -1.43
C TRP A 213 5.68 6.73 -0.12
N GLN A 214 5.00 5.58 -0.07
CA GLN A 214 4.39 5.08 1.16
C GLN A 214 4.31 3.56 1.17
N SER A 215 4.38 2.99 2.37
CA SER A 215 4.11 1.59 2.62
C SER A 215 3.36 1.39 3.93
N MET A 216 2.29 0.59 3.90
CA MET A 216 1.59 0.12 5.09
C MET A 216 1.77 -1.39 5.20
N SER A 217 2.13 -1.86 6.39
CA SER A 217 2.40 -3.27 6.65
C SER A 217 1.60 -3.78 7.84
N VAL A 218 1.12 -5.02 7.75
CA VAL A 218 0.53 -5.76 8.86
C VAL A 218 1.21 -7.12 8.93
N ASP A 219 1.90 -7.38 10.04
CA ASP A 219 2.58 -8.62 10.35
C ASP A 219 1.94 -9.27 11.56
N VAL A 220 1.67 -10.57 11.46
CA VAL A 220 1.29 -11.40 12.60
C VAL A 220 2.21 -12.61 12.64
N ARG A 221 2.88 -12.80 13.78
CA ARG A 221 3.81 -13.91 13.99
C ARG A 221 3.77 -14.40 15.45
N PRO A 222 4.05 -15.69 15.70
CA PRO A 222 4.33 -16.17 17.05
C PRO A 222 5.73 -15.73 17.49
N VAL A 223 5.86 -15.36 18.77
CA VAL A 223 7.13 -15.02 19.42
C VAL A 223 7.15 -15.77 20.74
N CYS A 224 8.12 -16.66 20.92
CA CYS A 224 8.17 -17.56 22.06
C CYS A 224 9.43 -17.27 22.89
N SER A 225 9.25 -16.90 24.15
CA SER A 225 10.40 -16.76 25.07
C SER A 225 10.91 -18.13 25.53
N ARG A 226 10.01 -19.10 25.60
CA ARG A 226 10.26 -20.52 25.88
C ARG A 226 9.32 -21.37 25.01
N PRO A 227 9.61 -22.66 24.76
CA PRO A 227 8.79 -23.51 23.88
C PRO A 227 7.30 -23.56 24.24
N ASP A 228 6.97 -23.45 25.54
CA ASP A 228 5.60 -23.53 26.05
C ASP A 228 4.96 -22.16 26.32
N ASP A 229 5.70 -21.06 26.17
CA ASP A 229 5.25 -19.69 26.46
C ASP A 229 5.41 -18.80 25.23
N CYS A 230 4.39 -18.88 24.38
CA CYS A 230 4.32 -18.17 23.11
C CYS A 230 3.29 -17.04 23.16
N LEU A 231 3.68 -15.92 22.56
CA LEU A 231 2.82 -14.77 22.33
C LEU A 231 2.53 -14.67 20.83
N VAL A 232 1.29 -14.31 20.48
CA VAL A 232 0.94 -13.85 19.14
C VAL A 232 1.17 -12.35 19.09
N GLN A 233 2.17 -11.95 18.30
CA GLN A 233 2.51 -10.55 18.09
C GLN A 233 1.88 -10.06 16.79
N ILE A 234 1.19 -8.91 16.88
CA ILE A 234 0.83 -8.11 15.71
C ILE A 234 1.73 -6.87 15.67
N GLU A 235 2.34 -6.64 14.53
CA GLU A 235 3.12 -5.46 14.25
C GLU A 235 2.56 -4.77 13.01
N GLN A 236 2.29 -3.48 13.12
CA GLN A 236 1.75 -2.67 12.04
C GLN A 236 2.70 -1.51 11.80
N THR A 237 3.16 -1.32 10.57
CA THR A 237 4.01 -0.18 10.22
C THR A 237 3.39 0.69 9.15
N VAL A 238 3.70 1.97 9.20
CA VAL A 238 3.39 2.92 8.15
C VAL A 238 4.64 3.73 7.89
N ASP A 239 5.24 3.57 6.72
CA ASP A 239 6.41 4.34 6.31
C ASP A 239 5.97 5.28 5.18
N ILE A 240 6.25 6.58 5.31
CA ILE A 240 5.88 7.60 4.32
C ILE A 240 7.04 8.56 4.07
N VAL A 241 7.25 8.92 2.81
CA VAL A 241 8.17 9.99 2.40
C VAL A 241 7.36 11.18 1.93
N LEU A 242 7.30 12.19 2.80
CA LEU A 242 6.56 13.43 2.57
C LEU A 242 7.47 14.45 1.87
N ASP A 243 6.91 15.15 0.89
CA ASP A 243 7.48 16.40 0.38
C ASP A 243 7.03 17.52 1.32
N LEU A 244 7.97 18.22 1.95
CA LEU A 244 7.69 19.22 2.98
C LEU A 244 6.87 20.40 2.41
N GLU A 245 7.22 20.90 1.23
CA GLU A 245 6.57 22.05 0.62
C GLU A 245 5.17 21.71 0.11
N ARG A 246 4.99 20.50 -0.43
CA ARG A 246 3.65 19.98 -0.77
C ARG A 246 2.81 19.79 0.49
N SER A 247 3.40 19.27 1.56
CA SER A 247 2.70 18.99 2.81
C SER A 247 2.28 20.24 3.57
N LYS A 248 3.01 21.36 3.47
CA LYS A 248 2.65 22.64 4.10
C LYS A 248 1.48 23.37 3.43
N ARG A 249 0.99 22.91 2.28
CA ARG A 249 -0.06 23.62 1.53
C ARG A 249 -1.35 23.74 2.36
N PRO A 250 -1.98 24.95 2.38
CA PRO A 250 -3.24 25.15 3.05
C PRO A 250 -4.33 24.24 2.46
N ARG A 251 -5.20 23.69 3.31
CA ARG A 251 -6.37 22.90 2.88
C ARG A 251 -7.32 23.68 1.98
N ASP A 252 -7.36 24.99 2.15
CA ASP A 252 -8.30 25.88 1.47
C ASP A 252 -7.91 26.17 0.01
N ASN A 253 -6.70 25.77 -0.42
CA ASN A 253 -6.23 25.93 -1.80
C ASN A 253 -5.72 24.59 -2.38
N PRO A 254 -6.62 23.67 -2.74
CA PRO A 254 -6.26 22.31 -3.18
C PRO A 254 -5.60 22.27 -4.56
N ILE A 255 -5.74 23.33 -5.38
CA ILE A 255 -5.16 23.38 -6.72
C ILE A 255 -3.82 24.11 -6.63
N PRO A 256 -2.68 23.48 -6.97
CA PRO A 256 -1.40 24.16 -7.02
C PRO A 256 -1.48 25.29 -8.05
N ARG A 257 -1.42 26.53 -7.56
CA ARG A 257 -1.28 27.72 -8.41
C ARG A 257 0.17 28.16 -8.38
N PRO A 258 0.75 28.56 -9.51
CA PRO A 258 2.04 29.24 -9.50
C PRO A 258 1.98 30.39 -8.51
N VAL A 259 3.04 30.55 -7.72
CA VAL A 259 3.17 31.75 -6.88
C VAL A 259 3.21 32.99 -7.80
N PRO A 260 2.62 34.12 -7.39
CA PRO A 260 2.73 35.37 -8.14
C PRO A 260 4.21 35.72 -8.41
N ASN A 261 4.50 36.36 -9.55
CA ASN A 261 5.88 36.69 -9.94
C ASN A 261 6.65 37.45 -8.86
N GLU A 262 5.97 38.32 -8.11
CA GLU A 262 6.53 39.11 -7.01
C GLU A 262 7.01 38.27 -5.80
N GLN A 263 6.53 37.03 -5.68
CA GLN A 263 6.85 36.11 -4.59
C GLN A 263 7.85 35.02 -5.02
N LEU A 264 8.33 35.05 -6.27
CA LEU A 264 9.36 34.14 -6.74
C LEU A 264 10.71 34.49 -6.08
N ALA A 265 11.35 33.50 -5.46
CA ALA A 265 12.69 33.65 -4.91
C ALA A 265 13.71 33.60 -6.07
N CYS A 266 14.06 34.76 -6.63
CA CYS A 266 14.98 34.89 -7.74
C CYS A 266 16.37 35.38 -7.29
N ASP A 267 17.43 34.82 -7.88
CA ASP A 267 18.78 35.36 -7.76
C ASP A 267 18.92 36.63 -8.60
N THR A 268 18.81 37.78 -7.95
CA THR A 268 18.91 39.10 -8.58
C THR A 268 20.34 39.47 -9.00
N SER A 269 21.35 38.65 -8.63
CA SER A 269 22.74 38.87 -9.03
C SER A 269 23.02 38.45 -10.48
N LYS A 270 22.14 37.64 -11.10
CA LYS A 270 22.33 37.18 -12.47
C LYS A 270 22.11 38.33 -13.46
N PRO A 271 22.98 38.47 -14.49
CA PRO A 271 22.90 39.59 -15.45
C PRO A 271 21.67 39.55 -16.36
N TYR A 272 20.99 38.39 -16.42
CA TYR A 272 19.77 38.17 -17.20
C TYR A 272 18.51 38.15 -16.34
N HIS A 273 18.58 38.57 -15.07
CA HIS A 273 17.38 38.71 -14.25
C HIS A 273 16.50 39.86 -14.77
N SER A 274 15.22 39.57 -15.00
CA SER A 274 14.22 40.52 -15.50
C SER A 274 12.83 40.14 -14.97
N ASP A 275 11.82 40.97 -15.22
CA ASP A 275 10.43 40.74 -14.80
C ASP A 275 9.82 39.44 -15.36
N ASP A 276 10.34 38.95 -16.49
CA ASP A 276 9.95 37.71 -17.16
C ASP A 276 10.97 36.56 -16.97
N THR A 277 12.16 36.84 -16.43
CA THR A 277 13.24 35.85 -16.27
C THR A 277 13.74 35.79 -14.83
N CYS A 278 13.41 34.70 -14.16
CA CYS A 278 13.81 34.39 -12.79
C CYS A 278 14.76 33.19 -12.78
N TYR A 279 16.02 33.40 -12.38
CA TYR A 279 16.87 32.28 -11.98
C TYR A 279 16.55 31.93 -10.53
N PRO A 280 16.20 30.67 -10.20
CA PRO A 280 15.89 30.29 -8.82
C PRO A 280 17.03 30.63 -7.87
N LEU A 281 16.72 31.29 -6.76
CA LEU A 281 17.68 31.52 -5.67
C LEU A 281 17.96 30.19 -4.97
N GLU A 282 19.21 29.76 -4.97
CA GLU A 282 19.65 28.62 -4.15
C GLU A 282 19.59 29.03 -2.68
N LYS A 283 18.66 28.42 -1.92
CA LYS A 283 18.62 28.59 -0.47
C LYS A 283 19.67 27.70 0.18
N THR A 284 20.56 28.28 0.96
CA THR A 284 21.52 27.55 1.80
C THR A 284 20.89 27.07 3.11
N SER A 285 19.77 27.66 3.52
CA SER A 285 18.99 27.24 4.69
C SER A 285 18.07 26.08 4.35
N GLU A 286 18.00 25.10 5.26
CA GLU A 286 16.94 24.09 5.21
C GLU A 286 15.66 24.70 5.80
N GLY A 287 14.58 24.69 5.02
CA GLY A 287 13.31 25.27 5.43
C GLY A 287 12.76 24.64 6.70
N GLY A 288 12.30 25.49 7.63
CA GLY A 288 11.68 25.03 8.88
C GLY A 288 10.35 24.31 8.64
N TRP A 289 9.95 23.44 9.56
CA TRP A 289 8.68 22.70 9.52
C TRP A 289 8.26 22.24 10.91
N SER A 290 6.96 22.02 11.13
CA SER A 290 6.44 21.38 12.34
C SER A 290 5.58 20.15 12.02
N LEU A 291 5.29 19.31 13.02
CA LEU A 291 4.34 18.20 12.85
C LEU A 291 2.95 18.73 12.50
N SER A 292 2.52 19.81 13.17
CA SER A 292 1.23 20.46 12.90
C SER A 292 1.10 20.98 11.47
N GLU A 293 2.17 21.50 10.87
CA GLU A 293 2.19 21.97 9.48
C GLU A 293 2.12 20.82 8.47
N ILE A 294 2.97 19.81 8.63
CA ILE A 294 3.09 18.74 7.63
C ILE A 294 1.92 17.73 7.71
N PHE A 295 1.50 17.35 8.92
CA PHE A 295 0.40 16.41 9.14
C PHE A 295 -0.96 17.10 9.25
N GLY A 296 -0.99 18.43 9.39
CA GLY A 296 -2.20 19.23 9.61
C GLY A 296 -2.76 19.12 11.04
N ARG A 297 -2.02 18.51 11.97
CA ARG A 297 -2.41 18.29 13.37
C ARG A 297 -1.20 17.90 14.22
N THR A 298 -1.34 18.11 15.53
CA THR A 298 -0.39 17.67 16.55
C THR A 298 -0.69 16.25 17.02
N VAL A 299 0.25 15.65 17.76
CA VAL A 299 0.05 14.34 18.41
C VAL A 299 -0.89 14.52 19.60
N SER A 300 -1.99 13.77 19.62
CA SER A 300 -3.01 13.83 20.68
C SER A 300 -2.63 13.02 21.94
N GLY A 301 -1.61 13.47 22.67
CA GLY A 301 -1.16 12.86 23.93
C GLY A 301 -0.73 11.39 23.80
N VAL A 302 -0.47 10.74 24.94
CA VAL A 302 -0.13 9.32 25.00
C VAL A 302 -1.38 8.45 24.83
N CYS A 303 -1.26 7.33 24.12
CA CYS A 303 -2.31 6.32 24.09
C CYS A 303 -2.55 5.74 25.51
N PRO A 304 -3.73 5.91 26.14
CA PRO A 304 -3.99 5.45 27.51
C PRO A 304 -4.00 3.92 27.68
N LEU A 305 -3.95 3.18 26.56
CA LEU A 305 -3.88 1.72 26.53
C LEU A 305 -2.44 1.20 26.38
N GLY A 306 -1.47 2.09 26.16
CA GLY A 306 -0.05 1.74 26.19
C GLY A 306 0.43 1.54 27.62
N ASP A 307 1.53 0.81 27.78
CA ASP A 307 2.09 0.59 29.10
C ASP A 307 2.69 1.90 29.65
N SER A 308 2.04 2.45 30.67
CA SER A 308 2.49 3.66 31.36
C SER A 308 3.80 3.50 32.13
N GLN A 309 4.30 2.26 32.29
CA GLN A 309 5.49 1.94 33.07
C GLN A 309 6.74 1.74 32.22
N SER A 310 6.63 1.59 30.90
CA SER A 310 7.80 1.50 30.03
C SER A 310 8.29 2.92 29.71
N SER A 311 9.53 3.21 30.09
CA SER A 311 10.25 4.45 29.75
C SER A 311 10.66 4.45 28.28
N GLU A 312 9.71 4.15 27.39
CA GLU A 312 9.99 3.90 25.98
C GLU A 312 9.90 5.19 25.17
N GLU A 313 10.85 5.31 24.26
CA GLU A 313 11.04 6.44 23.37
C GLU A 313 9.91 6.46 22.32
N THR A 314 8.96 7.38 22.46
CA THR A 314 7.76 7.42 21.61
C THR A 314 8.04 8.08 20.25
N ILE A 315 8.82 9.16 20.23
CA ILE A 315 9.12 9.89 18.99
C ILE A 315 10.63 10.09 18.89
N CYS A 316 11.26 9.56 17.85
CA CYS A 316 12.67 9.76 17.57
C CYS A 316 12.85 10.60 16.31
N LEU A 317 13.80 11.54 16.35
CA LEU A 317 14.18 12.40 15.25
C LEU A 317 15.66 12.20 14.95
N ARG A 318 15.98 11.83 13.71
CA ARG A 318 17.34 11.69 13.21
C ARG A 318 17.86 13.01 12.67
N VAL A 319 18.52 13.80 13.53
CA VAL A 319 19.16 15.08 13.21
C VAL A 319 20.44 15.26 14.04
N PRO A 320 21.45 15.98 13.53
CA PRO A 320 22.67 16.26 14.29
C PRO A 320 22.37 17.01 15.60
N ASP A 321 23.12 16.71 16.66
CA ASP A 321 22.94 17.30 18.01
C ASP A 321 23.10 18.83 18.11
N GLU A 322 23.72 19.44 17.12
CA GLU A 322 23.89 20.89 17.01
C GLU A 322 22.60 21.61 16.58
N ARG A 323 21.68 20.89 15.91
CA ARG A 323 20.48 21.49 15.33
C ARG A 323 19.46 21.89 16.40
N GLY A 324 18.91 23.09 16.30
CA GLY A 324 17.85 23.54 17.19
C GLY A 324 16.55 22.75 16.93
N VAL A 325 15.91 22.26 17.98
CA VAL A 325 14.59 21.62 17.92
C VAL A 325 13.76 22.16 19.07
N ALA A 326 12.55 22.64 18.78
CA ALA A 326 11.61 23.09 19.80
C ALA A 326 10.49 22.06 19.97
N VAL A 327 10.17 21.71 21.21
CA VAL A 327 9.15 20.70 21.56
C VAL A 327 8.17 21.24 22.58
N SER A 328 7.01 20.60 22.68
CA SER A 328 5.97 20.95 23.65
C SER A 328 6.40 20.67 25.10
N GLU A 329 5.88 21.48 26.04
CA GLU A 329 6.18 21.36 27.48
C GLU A 329 5.78 19.97 28.03
N GLY A 330 6.54 19.47 29.02
CA GLY A 330 6.28 18.17 29.64
C GLY A 330 6.84 16.96 28.88
N THR A 331 7.78 17.18 27.96
CA THR A 331 8.46 16.13 27.20
C THR A 331 9.85 15.85 27.77
N VAL A 332 10.23 14.58 27.89
CA VAL A 332 11.60 14.19 28.26
C VAL A 332 12.39 13.88 26.99
N GLU A 333 13.47 14.63 26.75
CA GLU A 333 14.41 14.40 25.65
C GLU A 333 15.55 13.47 26.10
N THR A 334 15.83 12.46 25.28
CA THR A 334 16.97 11.55 25.43
C THR A 334 17.79 11.57 24.15
N ARG A 335 19.10 11.82 24.26
CA ARG A 335 20.03 11.81 23.12
C ARG A 335 20.77 10.49 23.05
N LYS A 336 20.80 9.88 21.86
CA LYS A 336 21.54 8.65 21.62
C LYS A 336 23.03 8.96 21.45
N PRO A 337 23.91 7.98 21.75
CA PRO A 337 25.36 8.15 21.64
C PRO A 337 25.85 8.28 20.19
N ASP A 338 24.99 8.11 19.18
CA ASP A 338 25.33 8.27 17.78
C ASP A 338 25.51 9.74 17.36
N GLY A 339 25.06 10.71 18.18
CA GLY A 339 25.12 12.14 17.90
C GLY A 339 24.15 12.63 16.82
N PHE A 340 23.32 11.72 16.29
CA PHE A 340 22.38 11.98 15.21
C PHE A 340 20.95 11.58 15.55
N THR A 341 20.69 10.94 16.69
CA THR A 341 19.34 10.52 17.08
C THR A 341 18.95 11.13 18.43
N ARG A 342 17.82 11.83 18.43
CA ARG A 342 17.17 12.35 19.65
C ARG A 342 15.78 11.78 19.77
N CYS A 343 15.43 11.29 20.95
CA CYS A 343 14.15 10.69 21.22
C CYS A 343 13.40 11.42 22.32
N TYR A 344 12.08 11.41 22.23
CA TYR A 344 11.17 12.14 23.08
C TYR A 344 10.16 11.17 23.69
N THR A 345 10.07 11.20 25.01
CA THR A 345 9.04 10.48 25.77
C THR A 345 7.96 11.46 26.17
N LEU A 346 6.74 11.18 25.72
CA LEU A 346 5.57 12.01 25.98
C LEU A 346 5.05 11.73 27.40
N GLN A 347 4.76 12.79 28.17
CA GLN A 347 4.13 12.64 29.48
C GLN A 347 2.72 13.24 29.46
N GLY A 348 1.74 12.41 29.81
CA GLY A 348 0.34 12.83 29.97
C GLY A 348 -0.46 12.92 28.67
N SER A 349 -1.58 13.65 28.75
CA SER A 349 -2.59 13.74 27.69
C SER A 349 -2.54 15.03 26.88
N ASN A 350 -1.49 15.84 27.06
CA ASN A 350 -1.35 17.12 26.36
C ASN A 350 -1.01 16.90 24.88
N ALA A 351 -1.41 17.84 24.04
CA ALA A 351 -1.02 17.82 22.63
C ALA A 351 0.49 18.04 22.52
N PHE A 352 1.14 17.23 21.67
CA PHE A 352 2.57 17.34 21.40
C PHE A 352 2.81 17.79 19.96
N ASP A 353 3.62 18.83 19.82
CA ASP A 353 4.18 19.31 18.57
C ASP A 353 5.70 19.36 18.65
N LEU A 354 6.34 19.13 17.50
CA LEU A 354 7.77 19.24 17.30
C LEU A 354 8.00 20.22 16.15
N VAL A 355 8.83 21.23 16.41
CA VAL A 355 9.11 22.32 15.48
C VAL A 355 10.61 22.34 15.16
N MET A 356 10.91 22.18 13.88
CA MET A 356 12.22 22.38 13.28
C MET A 356 12.31 23.81 12.76
N PRO A 357 13.06 24.71 13.40
CA PRO A 357 13.29 26.05 12.88
C PRO A 357 14.13 26.03 11.59
N GLU A 358 13.95 27.05 10.75
CA GLU A 358 14.83 27.28 9.60
C GLU A 358 16.23 27.62 10.08
N GLN A 359 17.21 26.82 9.66
CA GLN A 359 18.62 26.95 10.04
C GLN A 359 19.52 26.53 8.88
N GLU A 360 20.72 27.10 8.81
CA GLU A 360 21.74 26.64 7.88
C GLU A 360 22.26 25.27 8.33
N ALA A 361 22.23 24.29 7.42
CA ALA A 361 22.74 22.96 7.70
C ALA A 361 24.25 22.92 7.45
N THR A 362 25.04 22.80 8.52
CA THR A 362 26.50 22.63 8.46
C THR A 362 26.90 21.16 8.35
N THR A 363 26.08 20.28 8.93
CA THR A 363 26.29 18.83 8.98
C THR A 363 25.00 18.11 8.60
N HIS A 364 25.09 17.11 7.72
CA HIS A 364 23.97 16.26 7.35
C HIS A 364 24.11 14.87 7.98
N VAL A 365 22.98 14.21 8.20
CA VAL A 365 22.95 12.82 8.63
C VAL A 365 23.51 11.95 7.50
N PRO A 366 24.52 11.10 7.73
CA PRO A 366 25.04 10.23 6.70
C PRO A 366 23.96 9.24 6.24
N LEU A 367 23.83 9.07 4.92
CA LEU A 367 22.95 8.07 4.32
C LEU A 367 23.74 6.78 4.09
N ASP A 368 23.14 5.65 4.44
CA ASP A 368 23.75 4.35 4.16
C ASP A 368 23.67 4.04 2.67
N GLU A 369 24.78 3.61 2.08
CA GLU A 369 24.81 3.18 0.68
C GLU A 369 24.07 1.84 0.50
N PRO A 370 23.27 1.68 -0.58
CA PRO A 370 22.56 0.43 -0.84
C PRO A 370 23.53 -0.70 -1.19
N VAL A 371 23.32 -1.88 -0.60
CA VAL A 371 24.16 -3.08 -0.83
C VAL A 371 24.12 -3.56 -2.28
N LEU A 372 22.99 -3.39 -2.95
CA LEU A 372 22.76 -3.83 -4.32
C LEU A 372 21.73 -2.91 -4.98
N ARG A 373 21.96 -2.55 -6.25
CA ARG A 373 20.96 -1.88 -7.09
C ARG A 373 20.43 -2.89 -8.10
N ALA A 374 19.13 -2.88 -8.35
CA ALA A 374 18.54 -3.72 -9.38
C ALA A 374 17.50 -2.96 -10.21
N GLU A 375 17.56 -3.18 -11.52
CA GLU A 375 16.60 -2.70 -12.49
C GLU A 375 16.09 -3.86 -13.33
N ARG A 376 14.83 -3.79 -13.73
CA ARG A 376 14.21 -4.75 -14.64
C ARG A 376 13.45 -4.00 -15.72
N THR A 377 13.64 -4.41 -16.97
CA THR A 377 13.04 -3.77 -18.14
C THR A 377 12.58 -4.80 -19.17
N ILE A 378 11.45 -4.56 -19.82
CA ILE A 378 11.04 -5.32 -21.01
C ILE A 378 11.77 -4.74 -22.23
N VAL A 379 12.39 -5.61 -23.02
CA VAL A 379 13.09 -5.27 -24.26
C VAL A 379 12.49 -6.03 -25.45
N GLY A 380 12.89 -5.67 -26.66
CA GLY A 380 12.41 -6.30 -27.90
C GLY A 380 11.33 -5.48 -28.61
N HIS A 381 10.86 -5.99 -29.74
CA HIS A 381 9.88 -5.35 -30.61
C HIS A 381 8.79 -6.34 -31.02
N GLY A 382 7.60 -5.82 -31.30
CA GLY A 382 6.46 -6.63 -31.74
C GLY A 382 5.50 -7.01 -30.61
N VAL A 383 4.48 -7.78 -31.00
CA VAL A 383 3.32 -8.06 -30.15
C VAL A 383 3.34 -9.50 -29.63
N GLU A 384 3.97 -10.44 -30.34
CA GLU A 384 4.06 -11.86 -29.97
C GLU A 384 5.23 -12.17 -29.03
N ARG A 385 6.41 -11.61 -29.31
CA ARG A 385 7.66 -11.93 -28.60
C ARG A 385 8.30 -10.69 -28.00
N GLY A 386 9.12 -10.90 -26.99
CA GLY A 386 9.93 -9.88 -26.36
C GLY A 386 11.08 -10.52 -25.59
N GLY A 387 11.81 -9.69 -24.86
CA GLY A 387 12.84 -10.14 -23.94
C GLY A 387 12.72 -9.42 -22.61
N MET A 388 13.25 -10.04 -21.57
CA MET A 388 13.46 -9.43 -20.26
C MET A 388 14.93 -9.09 -20.12
N ARG A 389 15.23 -7.90 -19.60
CA ARG A 389 16.57 -7.49 -19.19
C ARG A 389 16.53 -7.13 -17.71
N ILE A 390 17.40 -7.76 -16.93
CA ILE A 390 17.55 -7.52 -15.50
C ILE A 390 19.00 -7.10 -15.27
N ILE A 391 19.21 -5.97 -14.62
CA ILE A 391 20.52 -5.41 -14.33
C ILE A 391 20.69 -5.40 -12.82
N PHE A 392 21.77 -5.99 -12.34
CA PHE A 392 22.22 -5.93 -10.95
C PHE A 392 23.52 -5.16 -10.91
N ASP A 393 23.64 -4.19 -10.02
CA ASP A 393 24.83 -3.36 -9.86
C ASP A 393 25.30 -3.43 -8.41
N ASN A 394 26.55 -3.87 -8.24
CA ASN A 394 27.19 -4.00 -6.94
C ASN A 394 28.15 -2.81 -6.74
N PRO A 395 27.79 -1.85 -5.86
CA PRO A 395 28.64 -0.69 -5.60
C PRO A 395 29.86 -1.01 -4.73
N SER A 396 29.91 -2.17 -4.06
CA SER A 396 31.04 -2.55 -3.18
C SER A 396 32.30 -2.85 -3.99
N ASP A 397 33.43 -2.30 -3.56
CA ASP A 397 34.74 -2.49 -4.21
C ASP A 397 35.49 -3.75 -3.80
N THR A 398 35.01 -4.42 -2.76
CA THR A 398 35.76 -5.50 -2.10
C THR A 398 34.98 -6.81 -2.10
N ASP A 399 33.68 -6.74 -1.81
CA ASP A 399 32.87 -7.93 -1.54
C ASP A 399 31.90 -8.24 -2.68
N ALA A 400 31.79 -9.53 -3.00
CA ALA A 400 30.73 -10.04 -3.85
C ALA A 400 29.42 -10.12 -3.05
N VAL A 401 28.30 -9.92 -3.73
CA VAL A 401 26.97 -9.93 -3.11
C VAL A 401 26.21 -11.16 -3.55
N ASP A 402 25.87 -12.02 -2.59
CA ASP A 402 25.05 -13.22 -2.78
C ASP A 402 23.60 -12.92 -2.39
N PHE A 403 22.64 -13.32 -3.24
CA PHE A 403 21.23 -13.07 -3.00
C PHE A 403 20.31 -14.07 -3.73
N MET A 404 19.06 -14.15 -3.27
CA MET A 404 17.99 -14.87 -3.95
C MET A 404 17.16 -13.88 -4.77
N TYR A 405 17.02 -14.14 -6.06
CA TYR A 405 16.13 -13.41 -6.96
C TYR A 405 14.88 -14.24 -7.22
N PHE A 406 13.70 -13.72 -6.89
CA PHE A 406 12.40 -14.33 -7.12
C PHE A 406 11.57 -13.51 -8.09
N GLU A 407 11.09 -14.17 -9.14
CA GLU A 407 10.25 -13.58 -10.16
C GLU A 407 8.98 -14.40 -10.35
N THR A 408 7.84 -13.70 -10.28
CA THR A 408 6.52 -14.25 -10.61
C THR A 408 6.01 -13.59 -11.88
N LEU A 409 5.69 -14.41 -12.89
CA LEU A 409 5.16 -13.95 -14.16
C LEU A 409 3.74 -14.49 -14.37
N PRO A 410 2.83 -13.68 -14.93
CA PRO A 410 1.51 -14.19 -15.29
C PRO A 410 1.61 -15.32 -16.31
N TRP A 411 0.64 -16.22 -16.34
CA TRP A 411 0.65 -17.40 -17.22
C TRP A 411 0.72 -17.06 -18.71
N PHE A 412 0.25 -15.87 -19.09
CA PHE A 412 0.29 -15.37 -20.47
C PHE A 412 1.62 -14.72 -20.85
N LEU A 413 2.61 -14.68 -19.95
CA LEU A 413 3.98 -14.26 -20.22
C LEU A 413 4.90 -15.46 -20.00
N ARG A 414 5.34 -16.09 -21.09
CA ARG A 414 6.02 -17.39 -21.04
C ARG A 414 7.52 -17.20 -21.32
N PRO A 415 8.38 -17.30 -20.29
CA PRO A 415 9.81 -17.12 -20.47
C PRO A 415 10.46 -18.35 -21.09
N TYR A 416 11.41 -18.12 -22.00
CA TYR A 416 12.32 -19.11 -22.54
C TYR A 416 13.57 -19.18 -21.67
N VAL A 417 13.51 -19.94 -20.58
CA VAL A 417 14.64 -20.05 -19.62
C VAL A 417 15.93 -20.54 -20.29
N HIS A 418 15.83 -21.33 -21.37
CA HIS A 418 16.98 -21.80 -22.14
C HIS A 418 17.73 -20.69 -22.90
N THR A 419 17.13 -19.50 -23.11
CA THR A 419 17.79 -18.35 -23.73
C THR A 419 18.42 -17.40 -22.70
N LEU A 420 18.46 -17.79 -21.42
CA LEU A 420 19.08 -17.01 -20.37
C LEU A 420 20.57 -16.81 -20.64
N GLN A 421 20.97 -15.55 -20.77
CA GLN A 421 22.35 -15.12 -20.99
C GLN A 421 22.77 -14.17 -19.87
N ALA A 422 24.04 -14.23 -19.48
CA ALA A 422 24.62 -13.33 -18.51
C ALA A 422 25.79 -12.55 -19.12
N THR A 423 25.82 -11.26 -18.82
CA THR A 423 26.92 -10.36 -19.19
C THR A 423 27.39 -9.61 -17.96
N VAL A 424 28.70 -9.51 -17.79
CA VAL A 424 29.34 -8.77 -16.69
C VAL A 424 30.02 -7.54 -17.27
N THR A 425 29.78 -6.39 -16.67
CA THR A 425 30.43 -5.13 -16.99
C THR A 425 31.21 -4.69 -15.76
N GLY A 426 32.54 -4.66 -15.84
CA GLY A 426 33.37 -4.13 -14.78
C GLY A 426 33.47 -2.61 -14.85
N ARG A 427 34.28 -2.01 -13.96
CA ARG A 427 34.62 -0.57 -14.00
C ARG A 427 35.29 -0.11 -15.30
N ASP A 428 35.88 -1.04 -16.05
CA ASP A 428 36.46 -0.77 -17.38
C ASP A 428 35.39 -0.50 -18.45
N GLY A 429 34.11 -0.68 -18.14
CA GLY A 429 32.99 -0.48 -19.06
C GLY A 429 32.89 -1.56 -20.15
N VAL A 430 33.77 -2.57 -20.12
CA VAL A 430 33.81 -3.62 -21.12
C VAL A 430 32.83 -4.72 -20.76
N ARG A 431 31.86 -4.94 -21.64
CA ARG A 431 30.86 -6.01 -21.49
C ARG A 431 31.47 -7.35 -21.88
N ARG A 432 31.46 -8.30 -20.94
CA ARG A 432 31.95 -9.67 -21.14
C ARG A 432 30.79 -10.63 -20.97
N GLN A 433 30.48 -11.42 -21.99
CA GLN A 433 29.52 -12.50 -21.86
C GLN A 433 30.16 -13.63 -21.06
N VAL A 434 29.45 -14.12 -20.05
CA VAL A 434 29.91 -15.22 -19.18
C VAL A 434 28.88 -16.34 -19.17
N PRO A 435 29.31 -17.61 -18.99
CA PRO A 435 28.38 -18.69 -18.72
C PRO A 435 27.53 -18.38 -17.49
N THR A 436 26.22 -18.61 -17.58
CA THR A 436 25.27 -18.33 -16.49
C THR A 436 25.61 -19.11 -15.21
N SER A 437 26.20 -20.30 -15.33
CA SER A 437 26.64 -21.14 -14.20
C SER A 437 27.76 -20.53 -13.34
N GLN A 438 28.44 -19.48 -13.81
CA GLN A 438 29.42 -18.77 -12.99
C GLN A 438 28.77 -17.83 -11.96
N LEU A 439 27.54 -17.39 -12.24
CA LEU A 439 26.81 -16.40 -11.44
C LEU A 439 25.60 -17.02 -10.75
N ILE A 440 24.89 -17.93 -11.43
CA ILE A 440 23.74 -18.66 -10.91
C ILE A 440 24.22 -19.98 -10.31
N ARG A 441 24.05 -20.11 -8.99
CA ARG A 441 24.40 -21.33 -8.25
C ARG A 441 23.27 -22.36 -8.30
N GLU A 442 22.04 -21.90 -8.13
CA GLU A 442 20.85 -22.75 -8.09
C GLU A 442 19.68 -22.07 -8.81
N THR A 443 18.83 -22.89 -9.43
CA THR A 443 17.65 -22.45 -10.17
C THR A 443 16.45 -23.28 -9.75
N PHE A 444 15.41 -22.63 -9.22
CA PHE A 444 14.11 -23.24 -9.04
C PHE A 444 13.15 -22.66 -10.07
N TYR A 445 12.63 -23.51 -10.95
CA TYR A 445 11.73 -23.08 -12.02
C TYR A 445 10.44 -23.89 -11.96
N ARG A 446 9.33 -23.18 -11.89
CA ARG A 446 7.99 -23.74 -12.02
C ARG A 446 7.30 -23.10 -13.23
N PRO A 447 7.08 -23.83 -14.33
CA PRO A 447 6.50 -23.27 -15.55
C PRO A 447 5.03 -22.87 -15.35
N ALA A 448 4.57 -21.89 -16.13
CA ALA A 448 3.15 -21.55 -16.21
C ALA A 448 2.32 -22.71 -16.78
N ILE A 449 1.04 -22.75 -16.38
CA ILE A 449 -0.02 -23.54 -17.00
C ILE A 449 -1.12 -22.56 -17.38
N ASP A 450 -1.54 -22.59 -18.65
CA ASP A 450 -2.51 -21.65 -19.20
C ASP A 450 -3.76 -21.55 -18.34
N ARG A 451 -4.06 -20.32 -17.88
CA ARG A 451 -5.25 -19.98 -17.07
C ARG A 451 -5.34 -20.66 -15.70
N GLU A 452 -4.34 -21.44 -15.32
CA GLU A 452 -4.33 -22.15 -14.04
C GLU A 452 -3.25 -21.62 -13.10
N ARG A 453 -2.04 -21.35 -13.62
CA ARG A 453 -0.87 -21.02 -12.79
C ARG A 453 0.15 -20.15 -13.54
N GLY A 454 0.64 -19.09 -12.89
CA GLY A 454 1.78 -18.29 -13.38
C GLY A 454 3.12 -19.01 -13.32
N THR A 455 4.15 -18.40 -13.92
CA THR A 455 5.54 -18.89 -13.84
C THR A 455 6.19 -18.41 -12.54
N GLN A 456 6.96 -19.29 -11.89
CA GLN A 456 7.83 -18.94 -10.76
C GLN A 456 9.27 -19.25 -11.15
N LEU A 457 10.15 -18.29 -10.93
CA LEU A 457 11.58 -18.42 -11.18
C LEU A 457 12.33 -17.89 -9.95
N GLU A 458 13.06 -18.75 -9.26
CA GLU A 458 14.02 -18.37 -8.22
C GLU A 458 15.44 -18.70 -8.66
N LEU A 459 16.33 -17.72 -8.54
CA LEU A 459 17.75 -17.85 -8.89
C LEU A 459 18.59 -17.48 -7.67
N ALA A 460 19.47 -18.39 -7.24
CA ALA A 460 20.53 -18.08 -6.29
C ALA A 460 21.70 -17.46 -7.06
N LEU A 461 21.91 -16.15 -6.90
CA LEU A 461 22.84 -15.35 -7.68
C LEU A 461 23.99 -14.83 -6.84
N SER A 462 25.14 -14.63 -7.48
CA SER A 462 26.32 -13.99 -6.92
C SER A 462 26.83 -12.92 -7.89
N VAL A 463 26.88 -11.66 -7.45
CA VAL A 463 27.37 -10.53 -8.26
C VAL A 463 28.75 -10.11 -7.75
N PRO A 464 29.82 -10.14 -8.58
CA PRO A 464 31.16 -9.75 -8.15
C PRO A 464 31.25 -8.29 -7.70
N ALA A 465 32.25 -7.98 -6.88
CA ALA A 465 32.58 -6.62 -6.47
C ALA A 465 32.82 -5.69 -7.68
N ALA A 466 32.45 -4.42 -7.54
CA ALA A 466 32.67 -3.34 -8.49
C ALA A 466 32.23 -3.68 -9.93
N SER A 467 31.09 -4.36 -10.07
CA SER A 467 30.59 -4.83 -11.36
C SER A 467 29.07 -4.77 -11.46
N SER A 468 28.61 -4.64 -12.71
CA SER A 468 27.20 -4.75 -13.06
C SER A 468 26.95 -6.01 -13.88
N VAL A 469 26.06 -6.88 -13.40
CA VAL A 469 25.63 -8.12 -14.06
C VAL A 469 24.30 -7.87 -14.75
N THR A 470 24.23 -8.10 -16.05
CA THR A 470 22.99 -8.05 -16.82
C THR A 470 22.58 -9.46 -17.24
N LEU A 471 21.40 -9.89 -16.79
CA LEU A 471 20.73 -11.10 -17.24
C LEU A 471 19.70 -10.77 -18.30
N THR A 472 19.66 -11.56 -19.38
CA THR A 472 18.64 -11.43 -20.43
C THR A 472 18.06 -12.77 -20.79
N TYR A 473 16.74 -12.84 -20.97
CA TYR A 473 16.06 -14.01 -21.53
C TYR A 473 14.90 -13.57 -22.42
N ASP A 474 14.53 -14.40 -23.39
CA ASP A 474 13.42 -14.13 -24.29
C ASP A 474 12.10 -14.68 -23.73
N PHE A 475 10.97 -14.10 -24.13
CA PHE A 475 9.66 -14.60 -23.77
C PHE A 475 8.67 -14.48 -24.93
N GLU A 476 7.60 -15.26 -24.87
CA GLU A 476 6.42 -15.09 -25.71
C GLU A 476 5.20 -14.62 -24.90
N LYS A 477 4.28 -13.95 -25.59
CA LYS A 477 3.01 -13.48 -25.04
C LYS A 477 1.87 -14.35 -25.56
N ALA A 478 1.09 -14.93 -24.66
CA ALA A 478 -0.07 -15.72 -25.01
C ALA A 478 -1.25 -14.82 -25.44
N ILE A 479 -2.06 -15.31 -26.36
CA ILE A 479 -3.30 -14.63 -26.78
C ILE A 479 -4.37 -14.82 -25.69
N LEU A 480 -4.95 -13.70 -25.29
CA LEU A 480 -6.05 -13.66 -24.32
C LEU A 480 -7.41 -13.70 -25.03
N ARG A 481 -8.41 -14.24 -24.33
CA ARG A 481 -9.83 -14.14 -24.70
C ARG A 481 -10.32 -12.72 -24.42
N TYR A 482 -11.36 -12.28 -25.15
CA TYR A 482 -11.90 -10.92 -24.96
C TYR A 482 -12.36 -10.66 -23.52
N THR A 483 -12.87 -11.68 -22.81
CA THR A 483 -13.31 -11.59 -21.41
C THR A 483 -12.16 -11.52 -20.39
N GLU A 484 -10.93 -11.78 -20.81
CA GLU A 484 -9.74 -11.78 -19.95
C GLU A 484 -9.06 -10.41 -19.91
N TYR A 485 -9.48 -9.48 -20.78
CA TYR A 485 -8.98 -8.12 -20.77
C TYR A 485 -9.63 -7.29 -19.65
N PRO A 486 -8.85 -6.41 -18.98
CA PRO A 486 -9.43 -5.41 -18.10
C PRO A 486 -10.30 -4.42 -18.90
N PRO A 487 -11.19 -3.65 -18.24
CA PRO A 487 -12.05 -2.66 -18.90
C PRO A 487 -11.28 -1.67 -19.78
N ASP A 488 -10.05 -1.31 -19.40
CA ASP A 488 -9.12 -0.54 -20.22
C ASP A 488 -8.00 -1.46 -20.75
N ALA A 489 -8.30 -2.15 -21.86
CA ALA A 489 -7.37 -3.07 -22.49
C ALA A 489 -6.13 -2.38 -23.09
N ASN A 490 -6.24 -1.10 -23.48
CA ASN A 490 -5.19 -0.35 -24.16
C ASN A 490 -4.02 0.00 -23.24
N ARG A 491 -4.27 0.15 -21.94
CA ARG A 491 -3.21 0.35 -20.93
C ARG A 491 -2.26 -0.84 -20.84
N GLY A 492 -2.75 -2.07 -21.03
CA GLY A 492 -1.99 -3.30 -20.82
C GLY A 492 -2.05 -3.84 -19.39
N PHE A 493 -1.19 -4.81 -19.09
CA PHE A 493 -1.23 -5.60 -17.86
C PHE A 493 -0.04 -5.29 -16.97
N ASN A 494 -0.27 -5.18 -15.65
CA ASN A 494 0.83 -5.04 -14.69
C ASN A 494 1.46 -6.41 -14.43
N VAL A 495 2.78 -6.49 -14.54
CA VAL A 495 3.59 -7.65 -14.16
C VAL A 495 4.24 -7.34 -12.83
N ALA A 496 4.14 -8.28 -11.90
CA ALA A 496 4.64 -8.10 -10.54
C ALA A 496 6.13 -7.75 -10.53
N PRO A 497 6.57 -6.88 -9.60
CA PRO A 497 7.97 -6.75 -9.22
C PRO A 497 8.64 -8.08 -8.94
N ALA A 498 9.95 -8.17 -9.20
CA ALA A 498 10.77 -9.23 -8.68
C ALA A 498 11.19 -8.90 -7.24
N VAL A 499 11.26 -9.92 -6.39
CA VAL A 499 11.69 -9.82 -4.99
C VAL A 499 13.12 -10.31 -4.90
N ILE A 500 13.98 -9.54 -4.24
CA ILE A 500 15.39 -9.86 -4.04
C ILE A 500 15.64 -9.89 -2.54
N LYS A 501 16.14 -11.03 -2.06
CA LYS A 501 16.48 -11.25 -0.66
C LYS A 501 17.99 -11.40 -0.53
N LEU A 502 18.60 -10.51 0.25
CA LEU A 502 20.01 -10.55 0.61
C LEU A 502 20.17 -10.94 2.09
N GLY A 503 21.35 -11.45 2.43
CA GLY A 503 21.71 -11.80 3.81
C GLY A 503 21.14 -13.13 4.29
N ARG A 504 21.65 -13.58 5.45
CA ARG A 504 21.22 -14.82 6.13
C ARG A 504 19.96 -14.56 6.98
N HIS A 505 19.38 -15.63 7.51
CA HIS A 505 18.08 -15.65 8.19
C HIS A 505 17.86 -14.59 9.29
N GLU A 506 18.90 -14.16 10.01
CA GLU A 506 18.73 -13.31 11.20
C GLU A 506 18.41 -11.84 10.88
N ASN A 507 18.92 -11.29 9.78
CA ASN A 507 18.66 -9.90 9.35
C ASN A 507 18.59 -9.83 7.81
N PRO A 508 17.51 -10.34 7.21
CA PRO A 508 17.36 -10.32 5.77
C PRO A 508 17.12 -8.89 5.27
N ILE A 509 17.75 -8.55 4.15
CA ILE A 509 17.44 -7.33 3.41
C ILE A 509 16.56 -7.73 2.24
N TYR A 510 15.40 -7.08 2.12
CA TYR A 510 14.52 -7.25 0.97
C TYR A 510 14.57 -6.01 0.11
N MET A 511 14.57 -6.23 -1.20
CA MET A 511 14.39 -5.17 -2.17
C MET A 511 13.52 -5.67 -3.31
N ARG A 512 12.77 -4.75 -3.91
CA ARG A 512 11.85 -5.05 -5.00
C ARG A 512 12.18 -4.19 -6.21
N THR A 513 12.10 -4.79 -7.39
CA THR A 513 12.22 -4.05 -8.65
C THR A 513 10.96 -3.22 -8.89
N THR A 514 10.94 -2.40 -9.92
CA THR A 514 9.70 -1.76 -10.36
C THR A 514 8.74 -2.77 -10.99
N SER A 515 7.44 -2.52 -10.87
CA SER A 515 6.40 -3.21 -11.64
C SER A 515 6.55 -2.88 -13.13
N LEU A 516 6.25 -3.85 -14.00
CA LEU A 516 6.33 -3.65 -15.45
C LEU A 516 4.94 -3.55 -16.05
N LEU A 517 4.83 -2.79 -17.13
CA LEU A 517 3.61 -2.72 -17.93
C LEU A 517 3.80 -3.54 -19.21
N LEU A 518 3.03 -4.62 -19.33
CA LEU A 518 3.04 -5.52 -20.47
C LEU A 518 1.91 -5.17 -21.45
N PRO A 519 2.23 -4.65 -22.65
CA PRO A 519 1.25 -4.50 -23.71
C PRO A 519 0.97 -5.86 -24.39
N LEU A 520 -0.31 -6.16 -24.54
CA LEU A 520 -0.84 -7.36 -25.22
C LEU A 520 -1.69 -6.96 -26.44
N PRO A 521 -1.85 -7.85 -27.44
CA PRO A 521 -2.65 -7.56 -28.63
C PRO A 521 -4.13 -7.35 -28.28
N THR A 522 -4.57 -6.10 -28.19
CA THR A 522 -5.96 -5.75 -27.89
C THR A 522 -6.88 -6.15 -29.03
N PRO A 523 -7.96 -6.94 -28.78
CA PRO A 523 -8.95 -7.24 -29.80
C PRO A 523 -9.78 -5.99 -30.12
N ASP A 524 -10.50 -6.01 -31.24
CA ASP A 524 -11.43 -4.94 -31.61
C ASP A 524 -12.67 -4.95 -30.69
N PHE A 525 -12.71 -4.03 -29.72
CA PHE A 525 -13.85 -3.85 -28.82
C PHE A 525 -15.01 -3.06 -29.44
N SER A 526 -14.82 -2.44 -30.62
CA SER A 526 -15.85 -1.63 -31.26
C SER A 526 -16.98 -2.48 -31.82
N MET A 527 -16.68 -3.69 -32.32
CA MET A 527 -17.69 -4.58 -32.90
C MET A 527 -18.75 -5.02 -31.86
N PRO A 528 -18.39 -5.58 -30.67
CA PRO A 528 -19.38 -5.89 -29.64
C PRO A 528 -20.18 -4.66 -29.18
N TYR A 529 -19.54 -3.50 -29.03
CA TYR A 529 -20.20 -2.26 -28.63
C TYR A 529 -21.28 -1.84 -29.63
N ASN A 530 -20.95 -1.84 -30.93
CA ASN A 530 -21.89 -1.51 -31.99
C ASN A 530 -23.09 -2.47 -32.01
N VAL A 531 -22.86 -3.78 -31.81
CA VAL A 531 -23.91 -4.79 -31.75
C VAL A 531 -24.80 -4.60 -30.51
N ILE A 532 -24.23 -4.33 -29.33
CA ILE A 532 -24.98 -4.09 -28.09
C ILE A 532 -25.85 -2.84 -28.22
N ILE A 533 -25.32 -1.75 -28.79
CA ILE A 533 -26.10 -0.53 -29.01
C ILE A 533 -27.27 -0.80 -29.94
N LEU A 534 -27.01 -1.45 -31.09
CA LEU A 534 -28.05 -1.73 -32.06
C LEU A 534 -29.16 -2.61 -31.46
N THR A 535 -28.78 -3.71 -30.82
CA THR A 535 -29.74 -4.65 -30.23
C THR A 535 -30.53 -4.03 -29.08
N SER A 536 -29.87 -3.29 -28.18
CA SER A 536 -30.53 -2.59 -27.07
C SER A 536 -31.48 -1.51 -27.56
N THR A 537 -31.10 -0.78 -28.62
CA THR A 537 -31.97 0.24 -29.24
C THR A 537 -33.21 -0.39 -29.86
N VAL A 538 -33.05 -1.49 -30.59
CA VAL A 538 -34.17 -2.24 -31.18
C VAL A 538 -35.12 -2.75 -30.09
N ILE A 539 -34.58 -3.36 -29.02
CA ILE A 539 -35.36 -3.86 -27.90
C ILE A 539 -36.08 -2.72 -27.18
N ALA A 540 -35.39 -1.61 -26.91
CA ALA A 540 -35.97 -0.45 -26.23
C ALA A 540 -37.10 0.19 -27.04
N LEU A 541 -36.94 0.30 -28.36
CA LEU A 541 -37.99 0.81 -29.25
C LEU A 541 -39.18 -0.16 -29.33
N ALA A 542 -38.93 -1.47 -29.43
CA ALA A 542 -39.98 -2.48 -29.46
C ALA A 542 -40.77 -2.50 -28.14
N PHE A 543 -40.07 -2.61 -27.01
CA PHE A 543 -40.67 -2.59 -25.68
C PHE A 543 -41.41 -1.27 -25.43
N GLY A 544 -40.78 -0.13 -25.72
CA GLY A 544 -41.40 1.19 -25.53
C GLY A 544 -42.65 1.37 -26.37
N SER A 545 -42.67 0.84 -27.61
CA SER A 545 -43.85 0.89 -28.47
C SER A 545 -44.98 0.02 -27.92
N ILE A 546 -44.68 -1.23 -27.55
CA ILE A 546 -45.66 -2.18 -26.99
C ILE A 546 -46.20 -1.68 -25.65
N PHE A 547 -45.32 -1.22 -24.75
CA PHE A 547 -45.69 -0.69 -23.45
C PHE A 547 -46.57 0.56 -23.57
N ASN A 548 -46.23 1.48 -24.48
CA ASN A 548 -47.08 2.64 -24.74
C ASN A 548 -48.46 2.23 -25.28
N LEU A 549 -48.54 1.23 -26.17
CA LEU A 549 -49.82 0.72 -26.67
C LEU A 549 -50.67 0.07 -25.57
N LEU A 550 -50.06 -0.63 -24.62
CA LEU A 550 -50.77 -1.32 -23.55
C LEU A 550 -51.20 -0.38 -22.41
N VAL A 551 -50.38 0.62 -22.08
CA VAL A 551 -50.58 1.46 -20.88
C VAL A 551 -51.20 2.82 -21.21
N ARG A 552 -50.96 3.38 -22.40
CA ARG A 552 -51.58 4.67 -22.73
C ARG A 552 -53.06 4.46 -22.98
N ARG A 553 -53.88 5.20 -22.24
CA ARG A 553 -55.28 5.37 -22.55
C ARG A 553 -55.38 6.22 -23.82
N PHE A 554 -55.72 5.58 -24.94
CA PHE A 554 -56.09 6.28 -26.16
C PHE A 554 -57.46 6.94 -25.94
N VAL A 555 -57.49 8.26 -26.03
CA VAL A 555 -58.68 9.10 -25.86
C VAL A 555 -59.06 9.62 -27.24
N SER A 556 -60.35 9.62 -27.57
CA SER A 556 -60.80 10.18 -28.86
C SER A 556 -60.53 11.69 -28.91
N ALA A 557 -60.44 12.27 -30.12
CA ALA A 557 -60.23 13.71 -30.28
C ALA A 557 -61.31 14.55 -29.57
N GLU A 558 -62.54 14.03 -29.52
CA GLU A 558 -63.68 14.65 -28.84
C GLU A 558 -63.54 14.61 -27.31
N GLU A 559 -63.15 13.46 -26.74
CA GLU A 559 -62.90 13.35 -25.29
C GLU A 559 -61.69 14.20 -24.86
N ALA A 560 -60.65 14.31 -25.69
CA ALA A 560 -59.48 15.15 -25.42
C ALA A 560 -59.84 16.65 -25.42
N ALA A 561 -60.70 17.09 -26.34
CA ALA A 561 -61.23 18.45 -26.34
C ALA A 561 -62.09 18.74 -25.11
N ALA A 562 -62.93 17.79 -24.69
CA ALA A 562 -63.73 17.88 -23.48
C ALA A 562 -62.86 18.00 -22.21
N LEU A 563 -61.84 17.15 -22.06
CA LEU A 563 -60.89 17.20 -20.94
C LEU A 563 -60.11 18.52 -20.92
N THR A 564 -59.66 19.01 -22.08
CA THR A 564 -58.92 20.28 -22.19
C THR A 564 -59.81 21.47 -21.80
N SER A 565 -61.10 21.46 -22.17
CA SER A 565 -62.07 22.49 -21.78
C SER A 565 -62.33 22.57 -20.27
N GLN A 566 -62.12 21.46 -19.54
CA GLN A 566 -62.28 21.39 -18.09
C GLN A 566 -61.05 21.89 -17.32
N THR A 567 -59.88 21.94 -17.97
CA THR A 567 -58.66 22.45 -17.33
C THR A 567 -58.73 23.96 -17.09
N LEU A 568 -57.99 24.45 -16.09
CA LEU A 568 -57.98 25.87 -15.70
C LEU A 568 -57.56 26.78 -16.88
N LYS A 569 -56.62 26.32 -17.71
CA LYS A 569 -56.22 27.00 -18.97
C LYS A 569 -57.33 27.01 -20.01
N GLY A 570 -58.04 25.90 -20.21
CA GLY A 570 -59.18 25.84 -21.14
C GLY A 570 -60.33 26.76 -20.71
N ARG A 571 -60.63 26.82 -19.41
CA ARG A 571 -61.64 27.75 -18.85
C ARG A 571 -61.23 29.21 -18.96
N LEU A 572 -59.95 29.53 -18.76
CA LEU A 572 -59.42 30.89 -18.94
C LEU A 572 -59.43 31.30 -20.42
N ALA A 573 -59.01 30.42 -21.33
CA ALA A 573 -59.09 30.67 -22.76
C ALA A 573 -60.54 30.87 -23.23
N GLY A 574 -61.47 30.04 -22.75
CA GLY A 574 -62.90 30.20 -23.02
C GLY A 574 -63.47 31.52 -22.50
N LYS A 575 -63.06 31.97 -21.30
CA LYS A 575 -63.45 33.29 -20.77
C LYS A 575 -62.83 34.45 -21.54
N ILE A 576 -61.60 34.32 -22.01
CA ILE A 576 -60.93 35.34 -22.84
C ILE A 576 -61.62 35.44 -24.21
N VAL A 577 -62.00 34.31 -24.81
CA VAL A 577 -62.80 34.29 -26.05
C VAL A 577 -64.18 34.91 -25.80
N ALA A 578 -64.86 34.58 -24.71
CA ALA A 578 -66.15 35.19 -24.37
C ALA A 578 -66.05 36.72 -24.14
N ILE A 579 -64.97 37.20 -23.53
CA ILE A 579 -64.71 38.64 -23.35
C ILE A 579 -64.38 39.30 -24.69
N ARG A 580 -63.57 38.66 -25.54
CA ARG A 580 -63.25 39.12 -26.90
C ARG A 580 -64.53 39.24 -27.74
N ASP A 581 -65.41 38.25 -27.69
CA ASP A 581 -66.67 38.24 -28.45
C ASP A 581 -67.66 39.29 -27.93
N ARG A 582 -67.56 39.65 -26.65
CA ARG A 582 -68.35 40.72 -26.04
C ARG A 582 -67.85 42.12 -26.40
N ILE A 583 -66.57 42.29 -26.69
CA ILE A 583 -65.94 43.58 -27.00
C ILE A 583 -65.91 43.85 -28.52
N LYS A 584 -65.69 42.84 -29.36
CA LYS A 584 -65.57 43.03 -30.82
C LYS A 584 -66.86 42.83 -31.62
N GLY A 585 -67.95 42.41 -30.98
CA GLY A 585 -69.16 41.99 -31.69
C GLY A 585 -68.91 40.69 -32.47
N LYS A 586 -69.88 39.78 -32.47
CA LYS A 586 -69.74 38.46 -33.09
C LYS A 586 -69.45 38.58 -34.59
N SER A 587 -68.20 38.40 -35.02
CA SER A 587 -67.90 38.03 -36.41
C SER A 587 -67.95 36.51 -36.52
N ALA A 588 -69.11 36.01 -36.97
CA ALA A 588 -69.43 34.62 -37.32
C ALA A 588 -69.63 33.63 -36.17
N LYS A 589 -70.81 32.99 -36.18
CA LYS A 589 -71.05 31.66 -35.60
C LYS A 589 -70.15 30.66 -36.34
N VAL A 590 -69.34 29.92 -35.60
CA VAL A 590 -68.88 28.60 -36.01
C VAL A 590 -69.26 27.67 -34.86
N GLU A 591 -70.02 26.63 -35.22
CA GLU A 591 -70.42 25.53 -34.35
C GLU A 591 -69.21 24.77 -33.79
#